data_AF-X1C9R6-F1
#
_entry.id   AF-X1C9R6-F1
#
_cell.length_a   1.000
_cell.length_b   1.000
_cell.length_c   1.000
_cell.angle_alpha   90.00
_cell.angle_beta   90.00
_cell.angle_gamma   90.00
#
_symmetry.space_group_name_H-M   'P 1'
#
loop_
_entity.id
_entity.type
_entity.pdbx_description
1 polymer ?
#
loop_
_entity_poly.entity_id
_entity_poly.type
_entity_poly.pdbx_seq_one_letter_code
_entity_poly.pdbx_strand_id
1 'polypeptide(L)'
;MNPYLSWLRGTIPQFVNANLDALGQLPRDQLGQVRLTSWFRSAADNARVGGAAQSQHRLALATDWVVPDRLRFMREMQRQNLVAIDEGDHVHVQAFTSGALSPVFSALFGA
;
A
#
# COMPACT_ATOMS: atom_id res chain seq x y z
N MET A 1 -24.31 9.35 4.75
CA MET A 1 -23.26 8.49 4.15
C MET A 1 -21.93 8.86 4.79
N ASN A 2 -21.12 7.91 5.27
CA ASN A 2 -19.84 8.25 5.88
C ASN A 2 -18.90 8.83 4.80
N PRO A 3 -18.43 10.08 4.91
CA PRO A 3 -17.65 10.74 3.86
C PRO A 3 -16.35 10.01 3.56
N TYR A 4 -15.77 9.34 4.56
CA TYR A 4 -14.54 8.56 4.39
C TYR A 4 -14.74 7.31 3.52
N LEU A 5 -15.93 6.70 3.52
CA LEU A 5 -16.22 5.59 2.61
C LEU A 5 -16.28 6.06 1.14
N SER A 6 -16.82 7.26 0.90
CA SER A 6 -16.83 7.85 -0.44
C SER A 6 -15.42 8.23 -0.90
N TRP A 7 -14.63 8.80 0.00
CA TRP A 7 -13.23 9.13 -0.26
C TRP A 7 -12.41 7.87 -0.58
N LEU A 8 -12.51 6.81 0.23
CA LEU A 8 -11.83 5.53 -0.03
C LEU A 8 -12.19 4.93 -1.40
N ARG A 9 -13.47 5.03 -1.82
CA ARG A 9 -13.89 4.58 -3.16
C ARG A 9 -13.19 5.32 -4.30
N GLY A 10 -12.80 6.58 -4.09
CA GLY A 10 -12.01 7.35 -5.06
C GLY A 10 -10.51 7.10 -4.93
N THR A 11 -10.00 6.96 -3.71
CA THR A 11 -8.55 6.87 -3.43
C THR A 11 -7.98 5.47 -3.71
N ILE A 12 -8.70 4.39 -3.39
CA ILE A 12 -8.20 3.02 -3.60
C ILE A 12 -7.87 2.76 -5.08
N PRO A 13 -8.73 3.10 -6.07
CA PRO A 13 -8.38 2.91 -7.48
C PRO A 13 -7.15 3.70 -7.91
N GLN A 14 -6.98 4.94 -7.42
CA GLN A 14 -5.80 5.76 -7.73
C GLN A 14 -4.53 5.10 -7.18
N PHE A 15 -4.58 4.60 -5.95
CA PHE A 15 -3.47 3.87 -5.35
C PHE A 15 -3.14 2.58 -6.11
N VAL A 16 -4.15 1.81 -6.53
CA VAL A 16 -3.95 0.59 -7.34
C VAL A 16 -3.31 0.93 -8.69
N ASN A 17 -3.84 1.94 -9.39
CA ASN A 17 -3.28 2.38 -10.67
C ASN A 17 -1.82 2.80 -10.53
N ALA A 18 -1.48 3.52 -9.45
CA ALA A 18 -0.11 3.93 -9.22
C ALA A 18 0.87 2.75 -9.02
N ASN A 19 0.39 1.68 -8.36
CA ASN A 19 1.16 0.44 -8.24
C ASN A 19 1.37 -0.23 -9.61
N LEU A 20 0.31 -0.31 -10.42
CA LEU A 20 0.38 -0.91 -11.76
C LEU A 20 1.29 -0.11 -12.70
N ASP A 21 1.22 1.22 -12.64
CA ASP A 21 2.06 2.11 -13.44
C ASP A 21 3.55 1.92 -13.10
N ALA A 22 3.87 1.80 -11.80
CA ALA A 22 5.23 1.52 -11.34
C ALA A 22 5.75 0.14 -11.80
N LEU A 23 4.90 -0.89 -11.79
CA LEU A 23 5.24 -2.20 -12.36
C LEU A 23 5.47 -2.11 -13.87
N GLY A 24 4.68 -1.29 -14.58
CA GLY A 24 4.84 -1.04 -16.01
C GLY A 24 6.18 -0.40 -16.40
N GLN A 25 6.90 0.20 -15.44
CA GLN A 25 8.24 0.75 -15.65
C GLN A 25 9.37 -0.28 -15.45
N LEU A 26 9.07 -1.49 -14.99
CA LEU A 26 10.05 -2.55 -14.88
C LEU A 26 10.38 -3.14 -16.27
N PRO A 27 11.63 -3.59 -16.50
CA PRO A 27 11.98 -4.38 -17.68
C PRO A 27 11.04 -5.57 -17.87
N ARG A 28 10.65 -5.86 -19.12
CA ARG A 28 9.66 -6.91 -19.42
C ARG A 28 10.08 -8.29 -18.94
N ASP A 29 11.37 -8.60 -19.01
CA ASP A 29 11.98 -9.84 -18.54
C ASP A 29 11.97 -9.99 -17.01
N GLN A 30 11.72 -8.91 -16.28
CA GLN A 30 11.61 -8.89 -14.82
C GLN A 30 10.18 -9.07 -14.30
N LEU A 31 9.16 -8.84 -15.14
CA LEU A 31 7.75 -8.89 -14.70
C LEU A 31 7.34 -10.26 -14.18
N GLY A 32 7.90 -11.36 -14.70
CA GLY A 32 7.64 -12.71 -14.22
C GLY A 32 8.15 -13.00 -12.81
N GLN A 33 8.96 -12.11 -12.23
CA GLN A 33 9.52 -12.23 -10.88
C GLN A 33 8.80 -11.34 -9.86
N VAL A 34 7.86 -10.52 -10.31
CA VAL A 34 7.05 -9.65 -9.45
C VAL A 34 6.01 -10.49 -8.71
N ARG A 35 5.88 -10.28 -7.40
CA ARG A 35 4.83 -10.91 -6.59
C ARG A 35 4.26 -9.94 -5.57
N LEU A 36 2.95 -9.74 -5.61
CA LEU A 36 2.19 -9.12 -4.51
C LEU A 36 2.08 -10.12 -3.36
N THR A 37 2.64 -9.80 -2.20
CA THR A 37 2.61 -10.68 -1.01
C THR A 37 1.54 -10.26 -0.01
N SER A 38 1.15 -8.99 0.00
CA SER A 38 0.06 -8.49 0.85
C SER A 38 -0.62 -7.26 0.25
N TRP A 39 -1.92 -7.11 0.49
CA TRP A 39 -2.68 -5.91 0.13
C TRP A 39 -3.66 -5.54 1.24
N PHE A 40 -4.91 -6.00 1.17
CA PHE A 40 -5.87 -5.79 2.24
C PHE A 40 -5.62 -6.76 3.41
N ARG A 41 -5.71 -6.25 4.64
CA ARG A 41 -5.67 -7.08 5.86
C ARG A 41 -6.88 -6.80 6.73
N SER A 42 -7.54 -7.86 7.20
CA SER A 42 -8.50 -7.76 8.30
C SER A 42 -7.79 -7.30 9.59
N ALA A 43 -8.54 -6.87 10.60
CA ALA A 43 -7.96 -6.54 11.90
C ALA A 43 -7.22 -7.74 12.52
N ALA A 44 -7.80 -8.93 12.41
CA ALA A 44 -7.22 -10.17 12.92
C ALA A 44 -5.94 -10.55 12.16
N ASP A 45 -5.94 -10.48 10.82
CA ASP A 45 -4.75 -10.78 10.02
C ASP A 45 -3.64 -9.78 10.26
N ASN A 46 -3.97 -8.50 10.38
CA ASN A 46 -3.01 -7.46 10.68
C ASN A 46 -2.36 -7.68 12.05
N ALA A 47 -3.15 -8.02 13.08
CA ALA A 47 -2.63 -8.35 14.40
C ALA A 47 -1.78 -9.63 14.39
N ARG A 48 -2.20 -10.66 13.64
CA ARG A 48 -1.47 -11.94 13.50
C ARG A 48 -0.05 -11.77 12.98
N VAL A 49 0.19 -10.77 12.12
CA VAL A 49 1.52 -10.45 11.58
C VAL A 49 2.23 -9.34 12.35
N GLY A 50 1.71 -8.92 13.51
CA GLY A 50 2.31 -7.85 14.32
C GLY A 50 2.14 -6.44 13.75
N GLY A 51 1.23 -6.24 12.80
CA GLY A 51 0.99 -4.95 12.16
C GLY A 51 0.35 -3.93 13.10
N ALA A 52 0.66 -2.65 12.90
CA ALA A 52 0.09 -1.54 13.68
C ALA A 52 -1.44 -1.47 13.53
N ALA A 53 -2.15 -1.08 14.58
CA ALA A 53 -3.62 -1.00 14.57
C ALA A 53 -4.15 -0.06 13.46
N GLN A 54 -3.41 1.01 13.15
CA GLN A 54 -3.75 1.99 12.10
C GLN A 54 -2.98 1.72 10.78
N SER A 55 -2.59 0.47 10.54
CA SER A 55 -1.94 0.03 9.29
C SER A 55 -2.84 0.27 8.08
N GLN A 56 -2.29 0.93 7.04
CA GLN A 56 -3.03 1.26 5.82
C GLN A 56 -3.46 0.03 5.00
N HIS A 57 -2.89 -1.15 5.26
CA HIS A 57 -3.42 -2.42 4.71
C HIS A 57 -4.88 -2.64 5.10
N ARG A 58 -5.30 -2.17 6.28
CA ARG A 58 -6.70 -2.28 6.74
C ARG A 58 -7.68 -1.40 5.95
N LEU A 59 -7.16 -0.51 5.10
CA LEU A 59 -7.93 0.35 4.20
C LEU A 59 -7.67 0.03 2.72
N ALA A 60 -6.93 -1.04 2.42
CA ALA A 60 -6.45 -1.36 1.07
C ALA A 60 -5.58 -0.25 0.43
N LEU A 61 -4.94 0.56 1.27
CA LEU A 61 -4.06 1.68 0.90
C LEU A 61 -2.58 1.38 1.20
N ALA A 62 -2.24 0.10 1.41
CA ALA A 62 -0.87 -0.37 1.43
C ALA A 62 -0.72 -1.74 0.77
N THR A 63 0.44 -2.00 0.19
CA THR A 63 0.80 -3.20 -0.55
C THR A 63 2.23 -3.62 -0.26
N ASP A 64 2.46 -4.92 -0.24
CA ASP A 64 3.78 -5.51 -0.06
C ASP A 64 4.18 -6.24 -1.33
N TRP A 65 5.36 -5.91 -1.87
CA TRP A 65 5.82 -6.43 -3.15
C TRP A 65 7.20 -7.04 -3.06
N VAL A 66 7.34 -8.25 -3.60
CA VAL A 66 8.64 -8.78 -3.99
C VAL A 66 8.87 -8.38 -5.45
N VAL A 67 9.89 -7.55 -5.69
CA VAL A 67 10.30 -7.09 -7.02
C VAL A 67 11.82 -7.22 -7.17
N PRO A 68 12.34 -7.53 -8.38
CA PRO A 68 13.78 -7.68 -8.60
C PRO A 68 14.53 -6.34 -8.55
N ASP A 69 14.05 -5.29 -9.24
CA ASP A 69 14.61 -3.94 -9.18
C ASP A 69 13.83 -3.07 -8.18
N ARG A 70 14.06 -3.31 -6.88
CA ARG A 70 13.39 -2.58 -5.79
C ARG A 70 13.62 -1.07 -5.87
N LEU A 71 14.83 -0.65 -6.18
CA LEU A 71 15.19 0.76 -6.20
C LEU A 71 14.44 1.51 -7.31
N ARG A 72 14.31 0.93 -8.51
CA ARG A 72 13.46 1.50 -9.57
C ARG A 72 12.00 1.56 -9.14
N PHE A 73 11.46 0.45 -8.64
CA PHE A 73 10.06 0.38 -8.21
C PHE A 73 9.74 1.45 -7.15
N MET A 74 10.58 1.57 -6.13
CA MET A 74 10.43 2.59 -5.07
C MET A 74 10.52 4.01 -5.61
N ARG A 75 11.41 4.30 -6.57
CA ARG A 75 11.49 5.63 -7.20
C ARG A 75 10.23 5.98 -7.98
N GLU A 76 9.63 5.02 -8.69
CA GLU A 76 8.35 5.27 -9.37
C GLU A 76 7.21 5.49 -8.36
N MET A 77 7.22 4.82 -7.21
CA MET A 77 6.25 5.10 -6.14
C MET A 77 6.40 6.51 -5.58
N GLN A 78 7.64 6.94 -5.32
CA GLN A 78 7.94 8.28 -4.82
C GLN A 78 7.53 9.38 -5.81
N ARG A 79 7.73 9.18 -7.12
CA ARG A 79 7.27 10.10 -8.17
C ARG A 79 5.75 10.28 -8.20
N GLN A 80 5.02 9.28 -7.70
CA GLN A 80 3.58 9.28 -7.60
C GLN A 80 3.08 9.76 -6.22
N ASN A 81 3.97 10.36 -5.41
CA ASN A 81 3.71 10.82 -4.05
C ASN A 81 3.31 9.71 -3.07
N LEU A 82 3.69 8.46 -3.35
CA LEU A 82 3.50 7.34 -2.43
C LEU A 82 4.73 7.17 -1.54
N VAL A 83 4.52 6.55 -0.39
CA VAL A 83 5.60 6.14 0.51
C VAL A 83 5.99 4.71 0.15
N ALA A 84 7.27 4.49 -0.15
CA ALA A 84 7.82 3.16 -0.40
C ALA A 84 9.03 2.92 0.51
N ILE A 85 9.03 1.78 1.20
CA ILE A 85 10.00 1.39 2.22
C ILE A 85 10.53 0.02 1.83
N ASP A 86 11.85 -0.15 1.79
CA ASP A 86 12.46 -1.47 1.65
C ASP A 86 12.51 -2.11 3.05
N GLU A 87 11.71 -3.15 3.27
CA GLU A 87 11.67 -3.90 4.52
C GLU A 87 12.64 -5.10 4.52
N GLY A 88 13.49 -5.21 3.48
CA GLY A 88 14.55 -6.20 3.38
C GLY A 88 14.15 -7.47 2.63
N ASP A 89 12.97 -8.03 2.88
CA ASP A 89 12.43 -9.18 2.13
C ASP A 89 11.39 -8.79 1.07
N HIS A 90 10.75 -7.62 1.23
CA HIS A 90 9.83 -7.02 0.30
C HIS A 90 9.88 -5.48 0.35
N VAL A 91 9.24 -4.82 -0.61
CA VAL A 91 8.99 -3.38 -0.60
C VAL A 91 7.56 -3.14 -0.10
N HIS A 92 7.44 -2.46 1.04
CA HIS A 92 6.18 -1.97 1.56
C HIS A 92 5.85 -0.63 0.92
N VAL A 93 4.65 -0.50 0.37
CA VAL A 93 4.16 0.73 -0.27
C VAL A 93 2.87 1.16 0.41
N GLN A 94 2.74 2.44 0.75
CA GLN A 94 1.53 2.97 1.36
C GLN A 94 1.19 4.36 0.81
N ALA A 95 -0.11 4.68 0.79
CA ALA A 95 -0.62 5.89 0.18
C ALA A 95 -0.24 7.18 0.93
N PHE A 96 -0.11 7.10 2.25
CA PHE A 96 0.20 8.26 3.10
C PHE A 96 1.33 7.94 4.08
N THR A 97 1.89 8.93 4.76
CA THR A 97 2.82 8.68 5.86
C THR A 97 2.12 7.98 7.04
N SER A 98 2.89 7.30 7.89
CA SER A 98 2.33 6.66 9.09
C SER A 98 1.57 7.67 9.95
N GLY A 99 0.40 7.28 10.46
CA GLY A 99 -0.47 8.14 11.27
C GLY A 99 -1.29 9.18 10.50
N ALA A 100 -1.01 9.44 9.21
CA ALA A 100 -1.77 10.43 8.43
C ALA A 100 -3.26 10.12 8.33
N LEU A 101 -3.64 8.84 8.45
CA LEU A 101 -5.02 8.38 8.37
C LEU A 101 -5.67 8.14 9.74
N SER A 102 -5.05 8.51 10.87
CA SER A 102 -5.65 8.31 12.20
C SER A 102 -7.12 8.80 12.30
N PRO A 103 -7.50 9.98 11.76
CA PRO A 103 -8.90 10.41 11.78
C PRO A 103 -9.85 9.47 11.01
N VAL A 104 -9.39 8.92 9.88
CA VAL A 104 -10.13 7.94 9.09
C VAL A 104 -10.32 6.65 9.88
N PHE A 105 -9.27 6.18 10.56
CA PHE A 105 -9.34 5.00 11.41
C PHE A 105 -10.32 5.17 12.58
N SER A 106 -10.27 6.29 13.30
CA SER A 106 -11.23 6.57 14.38
C SER A 106 -12.67 6.63 13.85
N ALA A 107 -12.90 7.27 12.70
CA ALA A 107 -14.23 7.39 12.11
C ALA A 107 -14.81 6.07 11.57
N LEU A 108 -13.95 5.12 11.15
CA LEU A 108 -14.38 3.85 10.55
C LEU A 108 -14.39 2.69 11.54
N PHE A 109 -13.51 2.70 12.54
CA PHE A 109 -13.28 1.57 13.43
C PHE A 109 -13.42 1.88 14.92
N GLY A 110 -13.71 3.14 15.29
CA GLY A 110 -13.97 3.52 16.69
C GLY A 110 -12.75 3.39 17.61
N ALA A 111 -11.56 3.72 17.10
CA ALA A 111 -10.33 3.79 17.90
C ALA A 111 -10.39 4.93 18.93
#